data_AF-A0A929NPP0-F1
#
_entry.id   AF-A0A929NPP0-F1
#
_cell.length_a   1.000
_cell.length_b   1.000
_cell.length_c   1.000
_cell.angle_alpha   90.00
_cell.angle_beta   90.00
_cell.angle_gamma   90.00
#
_symmetry.space_group_name_H-M   'P 1'
#
loop_
_entity.id
_entity.type
_entity.pdbx_description
1 polymer ?
#
loop_
_entity_poly.entity_id
_entity_poly.type
_entity_poly.pdbx_seq_one_letter_code
_entity_poly.pdbx_strand_id
1 'polypeptide(L)'
;KLPVFVARQWIRHRTANVNEYSARYSILDREFYIPAPEQLAAQSVANRQGRGEVLQGEDAARVLAMLRDDAAQCYDHYEEMLNEDADGNPRDPARPGLARELARMNLPLNIYTQWYWKVDLHNLLHFLSLRADAHAQYEIRVYAEAMLDMVRRWLPIACEAFEDYAVGGAHLSRNGIEIVRRMLAGETVTQEDSGLSKREWTELMELLGRD
;
A
#
# COMPACT_ATOMS: atom_id res chain seq x y z
N LYS A 1 -8.88 9.12 -5.39
CA LYS A 1 -9.10 7.89 -6.18
C LYS A 1 -7.94 6.93 -5.94
N LEU A 2 -8.19 5.63 -5.79
CA LEU A 2 -7.18 4.61 -5.52
C LEU A 2 -7.61 3.22 -6.04
N PRO A 3 -6.68 2.32 -6.39
CA PRO A 3 -7.05 0.96 -6.82
C PRO A 3 -7.65 0.15 -5.67
N VAL A 4 -8.55 -0.78 -5.97
CA VAL A 4 -9.22 -1.60 -4.94
C VAL A 4 -8.21 -2.38 -4.08
N PHE A 5 -7.12 -2.90 -4.65
CA PHE A 5 -6.11 -3.59 -3.83
C PHE A 5 -5.38 -2.67 -2.84
N VAL A 6 -5.21 -1.38 -3.15
CA VAL A 6 -4.68 -0.37 -2.23
C VAL A 6 -5.72 -0.03 -1.17
N ALA A 7 -6.98 0.16 -1.57
CA ALA A 7 -8.10 0.42 -0.66
C ALA A 7 -8.22 -0.67 0.42
N ARG A 8 -8.03 -1.94 0.06
CA ARG A 8 -8.10 -3.07 1.00
C ARG A 8 -7.00 -3.06 2.07
N GLN A 9 -5.84 -2.47 1.79
CA GLN A 9 -4.79 -2.27 2.79
C GLN A 9 -5.10 -1.07 3.68
N TRP A 10 -5.61 0.00 3.07
CA TRP A 10 -5.92 1.25 3.73
C TRP A 10 -7.08 1.11 4.73
N ILE A 11 -8.14 0.38 4.37
CA ILE A 11 -9.32 0.20 5.24
C ILE A 11 -9.03 -0.56 6.54
N ARG A 12 -7.83 -1.15 6.69
CA ARG A 12 -7.37 -1.80 7.93
C ARG A 12 -7.13 -0.79 9.07
N HIS A 13 -7.01 0.50 8.74
CA HIS A 13 -6.87 1.59 9.70
C HIS A 13 -8.24 2.02 10.24
N ARG A 14 -8.69 1.29 11.27
CA ARG A 14 -10.06 1.33 11.82
C ARG A 14 -10.44 2.61 12.57
N THR A 15 -9.49 3.52 12.79
CA THR A 15 -9.68 4.78 13.52
C THR A 15 -10.06 5.96 12.61
N ALA A 16 -10.40 5.68 11.35
CA ALA A 16 -10.87 6.66 10.38
C ALA A 16 -12.33 6.42 9.98
N ASN A 17 -12.97 7.44 9.44
CA ASN A 17 -14.29 7.35 8.83
C ASN A 17 -14.12 7.30 7.31
N VAL A 18 -14.75 6.32 6.67
CA VAL A 18 -14.62 6.10 5.22
C VAL A 18 -16.00 6.05 4.58
N ASN A 19 -16.17 6.72 3.45
CA ASN A 19 -17.34 6.60 2.60
C ASN A 19 -16.88 6.30 1.17
N GLU A 20 -17.05 5.05 0.73
CA GLU A 20 -16.61 4.56 -0.57
C GLU A 20 -17.74 4.56 -1.60
N TYR A 21 -17.38 4.88 -2.84
CA TYR A 21 -18.27 4.78 -3.98
C TYR A 21 -18.75 3.34 -4.17
N SER A 22 -20.07 3.14 -4.12
CA SER A 22 -20.64 1.80 -4.16
C SER A 22 -20.95 1.37 -5.60
N ALA A 23 -20.20 0.40 -6.09
CA ALA A 23 -20.47 -0.28 -7.34
C ALA A 23 -21.78 -1.11 -7.33
N ARG A 24 -22.59 -1.07 -6.26
CA ARG A 24 -23.95 -1.66 -6.22
C ARG A 24 -24.98 -0.71 -6.83
N TYR A 25 -24.75 0.58 -6.61
CA TYR A 25 -25.67 1.63 -7.02
C TYR A 25 -25.16 2.36 -8.26
N SER A 26 -23.87 2.24 -8.56
CA SER A 26 -23.21 3.01 -9.60
C SER A 26 -22.37 2.14 -10.52
N ILE A 27 -22.23 2.58 -11.76
CA ILE A 27 -21.31 1.99 -12.75
C ILE A 27 -19.92 2.54 -12.46
N LEU A 28 -18.92 1.67 -12.39
CA LEU A 28 -17.53 2.09 -12.18
C LEU A 28 -16.93 2.62 -13.48
N ASP A 29 -16.08 3.64 -13.40
CA ASP A 29 -15.33 4.14 -14.56
C ASP A 29 -14.38 3.06 -15.09
N ARG A 30 -14.10 3.09 -16.40
CA ARG A 30 -13.09 2.27 -17.07
C ARG A 30 -11.66 2.72 -16.75
N GLU A 31 -11.30 2.72 -15.47
CA GLU A 31 -10.01 3.20 -14.99
C GLU A 31 -9.32 2.13 -14.16
N PHE A 32 -8.13 1.74 -14.59
CA PHE A 32 -7.34 0.66 -14.00
C PHE A 32 -5.93 1.13 -13.71
N TYR A 33 -5.38 0.66 -12.60
CA TYR A 33 -3.97 0.80 -12.30
C TYR A 33 -3.15 -0.20 -13.12
N ILE A 34 -2.26 0.34 -13.94
CA ILE A 34 -1.21 -0.41 -14.63
C ILE A 34 0.11 0.13 -14.10
N PRO A 35 0.99 -0.73 -13.53
CA PRO A 35 2.25 -0.28 -12.98
C PRO A 35 3.14 0.32 -14.08
N ALA A 36 3.95 1.31 -13.71
CA ALA A 36 5.03 1.77 -14.56
C ALA A 36 6.07 0.64 -14.74
N PRO A 37 6.79 0.57 -15.87
CA PRO A 37 7.78 -0.49 -16.11
C PRO A 37 8.81 -0.64 -14.98
N GLU A 38 9.22 0.48 -14.37
CA GLU A 38 10.21 0.51 -13.27
C GLU A 38 9.67 -0.09 -11.97
N GLN A 39 8.35 -0.24 -11.86
CA GLN A 39 7.66 -0.84 -10.71
C GLN A 39 7.28 -2.30 -10.94
N LEU A 40 7.51 -2.82 -12.15
CA LEU A 40 7.25 -4.20 -12.51
C LEU A 40 8.49 -5.04 -12.18
N ALA A 41 8.50 -5.64 -10.99
CA ALA A 41 9.66 -6.37 -10.50
C ALA A 41 9.31 -7.80 -10.10
N ALA A 42 10.32 -8.66 -10.14
CA ALA A 42 10.26 -10.02 -9.61
C ALA A 42 10.02 -10.02 -8.08
N GLN A 43 9.62 -11.16 -7.54
CA GLN A 43 9.50 -11.33 -6.10
C GLN A 43 10.91 -11.36 -5.46
N SER A 44 11.13 -10.62 -4.37
CA SER A 44 12.40 -10.68 -3.64
C SER A 44 12.59 -12.03 -2.94
N VAL A 45 13.81 -12.58 -3.04
CA VAL A 45 14.22 -13.85 -2.40
C VAL A 45 14.47 -13.65 -0.90
N ALA A 46 15.00 -12.49 -0.51
CA ALA A 46 15.29 -12.14 0.88
C ALA A 46 14.05 -11.62 1.62
N ASN A 47 13.22 -10.83 0.94
CA ASN A 47 12.00 -10.26 1.50
C ASN A 47 10.76 -10.78 0.75
N ARG A 48 10.04 -11.73 1.34
CA ARG A 48 8.81 -12.31 0.76
C ARG A 48 7.67 -11.30 0.59
N GLN A 49 7.76 -10.10 1.16
CA GLN A 49 6.80 -9.02 1.01
C GLN A 49 7.28 -7.92 0.04
N GLY A 50 8.54 -8.00 -0.40
CA GLY A 50 9.21 -6.96 -1.20
C GLY A 50 9.43 -7.34 -2.67
N ARG A 51 9.83 -6.33 -3.45
CA ARG A 51 10.22 -6.47 -4.85
C ARG A 51 11.72 -6.76 -4.98
N GLY A 52 12.07 -7.59 -5.96
CA GLY A 52 13.43 -7.88 -6.40
C GLY A 52 13.79 -7.08 -7.65
N GLU A 53 14.43 -7.72 -8.62
CA GLU A 53 14.87 -7.05 -9.85
C GLU A 53 13.70 -6.68 -10.77
N VAL A 54 13.79 -5.50 -11.39
CA VAL A 54 12.82 -5.00 -12.37
C VAL A 54 12.86 -5.88 -13.63
N LEU A 55 11.70 -6.33 -14.08
CA LEU A 55 11.57 -7.08 -15.33
C LEU A 55 12.00 -6.20 -16.51
N GLN A 56 12.68 -6.79 -17.49
CA GLN A 56 13.22 -6.06 -18.64
C GLN A 56 12.68 -6.62 -19.97
N GLY A 57 12.79 -5.81 -21.02
CA GLY A 57 12.57 -6.24 -22.40
C GLY A 57 11.21 -6.88 -22.66
N GLU A 58 11.22 -8.01 -23.37
CA GLU A 58 10.01 -8.69 -23.83
C GLU A 58 9.13 -9.21 -22.68
N ASP A 59 9.73 -9.64 -21.58
CA ASP A 59 8.96 -10.13 -20.42
C ASP A 59 8.17 -9.01 -19.75
N ALA A 60 8.78 -7.84 -19.56
CA ALA A 60 8.07 -6.67 -19.03
C ALA A 60 6.92 -6.24 -19.96
N ALA A 61 7.19 -6.18 -21.26
CA ALA A 61 6.19 -5.82 -22.27
C ALA A 61 5.02 -6.83 -22.29
N ARG A 62 5.33 -8.12 -22.23
CA ARG A 62 4.32 -9.19 -22.20
C ARG A 62 3.43 -9.10 -20.97
N VAL A 63 3.99 -8.89 -19.77
CA VAL A 63 3.19 -8.77 -18.54
C VAL A 63 2.34 -7.50 -18.55
N LEU A 64 2.86 -6.38 -19.03
CA LEU A 64 2.08 -5.15 -19.17
C LEU A 64 0.93 -5.30 -20.16
N ALA A 65 1.15 -6.02 -21.27
CA ALA A 65 0.10 -6.34 -22.22
C ALA A 65 -1.00 -7.20 -21.57
N MET A 66 -0.62 -8.29 -20.88
CA MET A 66 -1.57 -9.14 -20.14
C MET A 66 -2.45 -8.33 -19.17
N LEU A 67 -1.84 -7.46 -18.35
CA LEU A 67 -2.59 -6.63 -17.39
C LEU A 67 -3.57 -5.66 -18.07
N ARG A 68 -3.20 -5.12 -19.24
CA ARG A 68 -4.05 -4.21 -20.02
C ARG A 68 -5.18 -4.95 -20.70
N ASP A 69 -4.87 -6.08 -21.34
CA ASP A 69 -5.82 -6.90 -22.08
C ASP A 69 -6.86 -7.50 -21.13
N ASP A 70 -6.43 -8.04 -19.98
CA ASP A 70 -7.33 -8.56 -18.95
C ASP A 70 -8.26 -7.47 -18.40
N ALA A 71 -7.72 -6.28 -18.11
CA ALA A 71 -8.51 -5.15 -17.62
C ALA A 71 -9.55 -4.68 -18.67
N ALA A 72 -9.13 -4.59 -19.94
CA ALA A 72 -10.01 -4.21 -21.03
C ALA A 72 -11.14 -5.23 -21.23
N GLN A 73 -10.77 -6.51 -21.33
CA GLN A 73 -11.70 -7.63 -21.54
C GLN A 73 -12.69 -7.78 -20.38
N CYS A 74 -12.22 -7.73 -19.12
CA CYS A 74 -13.10 -7.77 -17.97
C CYS A 74 -14.10 -6.62 -17.98
N TYR A 75 -13.69 -5.42 -18.40
CA TYR A 75 -14.59 -4.29 -18.49
C TYR A 75 -15.60 -4.44 -19.66
N ASP A 76 -15.19 -4.96 -20.82
CA ASP A 76 -16.11 -5.24 -21.93
C ASP A 76 -17.20 -6.23 -21.50
N HIS A 77 -16.80 -7.32 -20.83
CA HIS A 77 -17.75 -8.28 -20.26
C HIS A 77 -18.63 -7.66 -19.17
N TYR A 78 -18.11 -6.72 -18.38
CA TYR A 78 -18.89 -6.00 -17.38
C TYR A 78 -19.97 -5.14 -18.03
N GLU A 79 -19.64 -4.36 -19.08
CA GLU A 79 -20.62 -3.57 -19.83
C GLU A 79 -21.65 -4.45 -20.55
N GLU A 80 -21.23 -5.57 -21.13
CA GLU A 80 -22.15 -6.52 -21.76
C GLU A 80 -23.12 -7.13 -20.74
N MET A 81 -22.62 -7.56 -19.57
CA MET A 81 -23.46 -8.10 -18.51
C MET A 81 -24.44 -7.06 -17.97
N LEU A 82 -24.02 -5.80 -17.81
CA LEU A 82 -24.91 -4.72 -17.38
C LEU A 82 -26.03 -4.49 -18.40
N ASN A 83 -25.71 -4.54 -19.70
CA ASN A 83 -26.62 -4.21 -20.78
C ASN A 83 -27.29 -2.82 -20.62
N GLU A 84 -26.61 -1.84 -20.03
CA GLU A 84 -27.13 -0.48 -19.79
C GLU A 84 -26.25 0.56 -20.51
N ASP A 85 -26.87 1.60 -21.09
CA ASP A 85 -26.18 2.79 -21.58
C ASP A 85 -25.93 3.81 -20.44
N ALA A 86 -25.39 4.99 -20.78
CA ALA A 86 -25.08 6.03 -19.80
C ALA A 86 -26.33 6.60 -19.10
N ASP A 87 -27.50 6.51 -19.72
CA ASP A 87 -28.78 6.98 -19.20
C ASP A 87 -29.54 5.86 -18.46
N GLY A 88 -28.98 4.65 -18.41
CA GLY A 88 -29.55 3.48 -17.76
C GLY A 88 -30.57 2.73 -18.63
N ASN A 89 -30.65 3.01 -19.93
CA ASN A 89 -31.52 2.28 -20.84
C ASN A 89 -30.85 0.97 -21.29
N PRO A 90 -31.63 -0.09 -21.57
CA PRO A 90 -31.09 -1.31 -22.13
C PRO A 90 -30.38 -1.08 -23.47
N ARG A 91 -29.11 -1.52 -23.61
CA ARG A 91 -28.38 -1.47 -24.89
C ARG A 91 -29.00 -2.43 -25.92
N ASP A 92 -29.39 -3.62 -25.47
CA ASP A 92 -30.16 -4.61 -26.22
C ASP A 92 -31.48 -4.90 -25.49
N PRO A 93 -32.62 -4.38 -25.98
CA PRO A 93 -33.94 -4.62 -25.39
C PRO A 93 -34.38 -6.09 -25.37
N ALA A 94 -33.75 -6.98 -26.16
CA ALA A 94 -34.09 -8.39 -26.22
C ALA A 94 -33.42 -9.24 -25.12
N ARG A 95 -32.45 -8.67 -24.38
CA ARG A 95 -31.71 -9.35 -23.31
C ARG A 95 -31.90 -8.64 -21.97
N PRO A 96 -32.10 -9.37 -20.86
CA PRO A 96 -32.08 -8.75 -19.54
C PRO A 96 -30.64 -8.36 -19.14
N GLY A 97 -30.49 -7.20 -18.50
CA GLY A 97 -29.25 -6.81 -17.83
C GLY A 97 -29.08 -7.52 -16.49
N LEU A 98 -27.84 -7.86 -16.15
CA LEU A 98 -27.47 -8.42 -14.85
C LEU A 98 -27.43 -7.29 -13.80
N ALA A 99 -27.89 -7.58 -12.58
CA ALA A 99 -27.81 -6.62 -11.49
C ALA A 99 -26.37 -6.11 -11.29
N ARG A 100 -26.20 -4.79 -11.14
CA ARG A 100 -24.89 -4.12 -10.98
C ARG A 100 -23.99 -4.79 -9.95
N GLU A 101 -24.58 -5.29 -8.85
CA GLU A 101 -23.84 -5.96 -7.79
C GLU A 101 -23.26 -7.33 -8.15
N LEU A 102 -23.85 -8.00 -9.14
CA LEU A 102 -23.36 -9.25 -9.69
C LEU A 102 -22.43 -8.99 -10.88
N ALA A 103 -22.76 -8.04 -11.76
CA ALA A 103 -21.96 -7.73 -12.94
C ALA A 103 -20.52 -7.34 -12.59
N ARG A 104 -20.32 -6.55 -11.52
CA ARG A 104 -18.98 -6.10 -11.10
C ARG A 104 -18.03 -7.20 -10.62
N MET A 105 -18.50 -8.44 -10.41
CA MET A 105 -17.70 -9.50 -9.79
C MET A 105 -16.51 -9.93 -10.66
N ASN A 106 -16.55 -9.67 -11.97
CA ASN A 106 -15.46 -9.99 -12.89
C ASN A 106 -14.37 -8.90 -12.95
N LEU A 107 -14.59 -7.74 -12.33
CA LEU A 107 -13.64 -6.62 -12.40
C LEU A 107 -12.39 -6.93 -11.56
N PRO A 108 -11.18 -6.78 -12.13
CA PRO A 108 -9.93 -7.08 -11.43
C PRO A 108 -9.64 -6.07 -10.30
N LEU A 109 -8.84 -6.49 -9.32
CA LEU A 109 -8.53 -5.69 -8.13
C LEU A 109 -7.76 -4.38 -8.42
N ASN A 110 -7.20 -4.22 -9.61
CA ASN A 110 -6.53 -3.00 -10.04
C ASN A 110 -7.49 -1.93 -10.57
N ILE A 111 -8.80 -2.18 -10.64
CA ILE A 111 -9.78 -1.13 -10.93
C ILE A 111 -9.75 -0.04 -9.86
N TYR A 112 -9.91 1.21 -10.27
CA TYR A 112 -9.95 2.33 -9.34
C TYR A 112 -11.33 2.51 -8.69
N THR A 113 -11.30 2.79 -7.39
CA THR A 113 -12.43 3.23 -6.57
C THR A 113 -12.16 4.63 -6.03
N GLN A 114 -13.18 5.26 -5.46
CA GLN A 114 -13.11 6.58 -4.87
C GLN A 114 -13.75 6.55 -3.50
N TRP A 115 -13.15 7.23 -2.53
CA TRP A 115 -13.75 7.42 -1.23
C TRP A 115 -13.44 8.78 -0.62
N TYR A 116 -14.27 9.17 0.32
CA TYR A 116 -13.93 10.19 1.30
C TYR A 116 -13.32 9.51 2.52
N TRP A 117 -12.17 9.99 2.95
CA TRP A 117 -11.44 9.49 4.11
C TRP A 117 -11.24 10.62 5.11
N LYS A 118 -11.81 10.49 6.31
CA LYS A 118 -11.70 11.46 7.39
C LYS A 118 -11.02 10.82 8.60
N VAL A 119 -9.92 11.41 9.03
CA VAL A 119 -9.10 10.94 10.15
C VAL A 119 -8.59 12.15 10.95
N ASP A 120 -8.38 12.00 12.25
CA ASP A 120 -7.67 13.01 13.05
C ASP A 120 -6.15 12.94 12.81
N LEU A 121 -5.42 13.97 13.26
CA LEU A 121 -3.97 14.06 13.03
C LEU A 121 -3.19 12.91 13.69
N HIS A 122 -3.55 12.48 14.89
CA HIS A 122 -2.81 11.43 15.60
C HIS A 122 -2.88 10.11 14.82
N ASN A 123 -4.07 9.73 14.40
CA ASN A 123 -4.28 8.52 13.60
C ASN A 123 -3.73 8.65 12.17
N LEU A 124 -3.70 9.86 11.60
CA LEU A 124 -3.01 10.12 10.32
C LEU A 124 -1.50 9.89 10.45
N LEU A 125 -0.85 10.42 11.48
CA LEU A 125 0.58 10.22 11.69
C LEU A 125 0.92 8.75 11.93
N HIS A 126 0.07 8.02 12.66
CA HIS A 126 0.21 6.57 12.79
C HIS A 126 0.02 5.83 11.45
N PHE A 127 -0.93 6.25 10.62
CA PHE A 127 -1.07 5.72 9.26
C PHE A 127 0.21 5.94 8.45
N LEU A 128 0.76 7.15 8.49
CA LEU A 128 1.96 7.54 7.76
C LEU A 128 3.19 6.76 8.23
N SER A 129 3.36 6.53 9.54
CA SER A 129 4.50 5.75 10.04
C SER A 129 4.48 4.29 9.54
N LEU A 130 3.30 3.73 9.28
CA LEU A 130 3.15 2.37 8.76
C LEU A 130 3.19 2.28 7.23
N ARG A 131 2.85 3.37 6.52
CA ARG A 131 2.60 3.33 5.07
C ARG A 131 3.58 4.13 4.24
N ALA A 132 4.28 5.10 4.84
CA ALA A 132 5.45 5.73 4.24
C ALA A 132 6.73 4.87 4.40
N ASP A 133 6.63 3.76 5.14
CA ASP A 133 7.75 2.84 5.38
C ASP A 133 8.22 2.11 4.11
N ALA A 134 9.52 1.84 4.02
CA ALA A 134 10.13 1.18 2.86
C ALA A 134 9.61 -0.25 2.63
N HIS A 135 9.17 -0.95 3.69
CA HIS A 135 8.59 -2.28 3.62
C HIS A 135 7.11 -2.28 3.21
N ALA A 136 6.44 -1.12 3.24
CA ALA A 136 5.09 -1.01 2.71
C ALA A 136 5.10 -1.19 1.19
N GLN A 137 4.02 -1.76 0.66
CA GLN A 137 3.84 -1.89 -0.79
C GLN A 137 3.94 -0.51 -1.45
N TYR A 138 4.73 -0.42 -2.53
CA TYR A 138 5.00 0.83 -3.23
C TYR A 138 3.72 1.65 -3.52
N GLU A 139 2.66 0.99 -3.99
CA GLU A 139 1.45 1.71 -4.40
C GLU A 139 0.76 2.42 -3.24
N ILE A 140 0.71 1.86 -2.02
CA ILE A 140 0.16 2.60 -0.86
C ILE A 140 1.15 3.65 -0.35
N ARG A 141 2.45 3.42 -0.53
CA ARG A 141 3.50 4.34 -0.12
C ARG A 141 3.44 5.66 -0.87
N VAL A 142 3.20 5.63 -2.19
CA VAL A 142 3.03 6.86 -2.99
C VAL A 142 1.90 7.75 -2.44
N TYR A 143 0.79 7.16 -1.96
CA TYR A 143 -0.27 7.94 -1.31
C TYR A 143 0.16 8.49 0.05
N ALA A 144 0.88 7.70 0.84
CA ALA A 144 1.39 8.13 2.14
C ALA A 144 2.40 9.28 2.01
N GLU A 145 3.32 9.21 1.06
CA GLU A 145 4.29 10.26 0.74
C GLU A 145 3.60 11.57 0.36
N ALA A 146 2.61 11.52 -0.54
CA ALA A 146 1.84 12.70 -0.92
C ALA A 146 1.05 13.32 0.26
N MET A 147 0.55 12.48 1.18
CA MET A 147 -0.11 12.93 2.40
C MET A 147 0.87 13.53 3.40
N LEU A 148 2.07 12.96 3.55
CA LEU A 148 3.12 13.49 4.40
C LEU A 148 3.58 14.87 3.90
N ASP A 149 3.72 15.06 2.59
CA ASP A 149 4.02 16.37 2.00
C ASP A 149 2.92 17.41 2.26
N MET A 150 1.67 16.99 2.37
CA MET A 150 0.58 17.86 2.80
C MET A 150 0.71 18.21 4.28
N VAL A 151 0.95 17.23 5.16
CA VAL A 151 1.17 17.45 6.59
C VAL A 151 2.35 18.40 6.81
N ARG A 152 3.47 18.22 6.11
CA ARG A 152 4.65 19.08 6.20
C ARG A 152 4.35 20.54 5.87
N ARG A 153 3.50 20.77 4.86
CA ARG A 153 3.11 22.13 4.44
C ARG A 153 2.11 22.80 5.39
N TRP A 154 1.15 22.04 5.92
CA TRP A 154 0.05 22.59 6.72
C TRP A 154 0.32 22.59 8.23
N LEU A 155 1.10 21.63 8.72
CA LEU A 155 1.35 21.36 10.13
C LEU A 155 2.85 21.13 10.39
N PRO A 156 3.73 22.09 10.03
CA PRO A 156 5.19 21.87 10.02
C PRO A 156 5.76 21.46 11.37
N ILE A 157 5.31 22.07 12.48
CA ILE A 157 5.80 21.76 13.83
C ILE A 157 5.42 20.32 14.24
N ALA A 158 4.21 19.87 13.89
CA ALA A 158 3.80 18.49 14.16
C ALA A 158 4.54 17.50 13.27
N CYS A 159 4.83 17.89 12.02
CA CYS A 159 5.62 17.09 11.08
C CYS A 159 7.06 16.91 11.57
N GLU A 160 7.71 17.99 12.02
CA GLU A 160 9.07 17.96 12.57
C GLU A 160 9.13 17.04 13.80
N ALA A 161 8.21 17.20 14.76
CA ALA A 161 8.16 16.30 15.92
C ALA A 161 7.87 14.83 15.52
N PHE A 162 7.05 14.60 14.50
CA PHE A 162 6.80 13.26 13.99
C PHE A 162 8.05 12.66 13.35
N GLU A 163 8.78 13.43 12.53
CA GLU A 163 10.02 13.01 11.90
C GLU A 163 11.10 12.71 12.95
N ASP A 164 11.29 13.57 13.95
CA ASP A 164 12.31 13.41 14.99
C ASP A 164 12.04 12.21 15.92
N TYR A 165 10.81 12.11 16.44
CA TYR A 165 10.52 11.21 17.55
C TYR A 165 9.84 9.91 17.14
N ALA A 166 9.14 9.88 16.00
CA ALA A 166 8.43 8.69 15.54
C ALA A 166 9.14 8.00 14.37
N VAL A 167 9.58 8.76 13.35
CA VAL A 167 10.23 8.19 12.15
C VAL A 167 11.72 7.95 12.39
N GLY A 168 12.44 8.94 12.93
CA GLY A 168 13.85 8.85 13.28
C GLY A 168 14.12 8.25 14.66
N GLY A 169 13.05 8.00 15.44
CA GLY A 169 13.13 7.38 16.75
C GLY A 169 13.27 5.86 16.69
N ALA A 170 13.85 5.28 17.74
CA ALA A 170 13.95 3.83 17.91
C ALA A 170 13.46 3.41 19.30
N HIS A 171 12.73 2.30 19.36
CA HIS A 171 12.36 1.66 20.61
C HIS A 171 13.32 0.52 20.95
N LEU A 172 14.08 0.68 22.02
CA LEU A 172 14.94 -0.37 22.54
C LEU A 172 14.23 -1.18 23.63
N SER A 173 14.31 -2.51 23.54
CA SER A 173 13.85 -3.39 24.62
C SER A 173 14.70 -3.19 25.87
N ARG A 174 14.20 -3.60 27.04
CA ARG A 174 14.96 -3.56 28.30
C ARG A 174 16.35 -4.19 28.15
N ASN A 175 16.43 -5.35 27.48
CA ASN A 175 17.70 -6.04 27.26
C ASN A 175 18.57 -5.30 26.25
N GLY A 176 18.00 -4.76 25.17
CA GLY A 176 18.73 -3.93 24.21
C GLY A 176 19.35 -2.69 24.84
N ILE A 177 18.63 -2.01 25.75
CA ILE A 177 19.18 -0.89 26.53
C ILE A 177 20.41 -1.33 27.35
N GLU A 178 20.38 -2.51 27.95
CA GLU A 178 21.50 -3.04 28.73
C GLU A 178 22.73 -3.30 27.84
N ILE A 179 22.52 -3.88 26.66
CA ILE A 179 23.60 -4.08 25.68
C ILE A 179 24.23 -2.75 25.27
N VAL A 180 23.41 -1.74 24.97
CA VAL A 180 23.90 -0.40 24.62
C VAL A 180 24.71 0.21 25.76
N ARG A 181 24.29 0.06 27.02
CA ARG A 181 25.06 0.55 28.19
C ARG A 181 26.42 -0.13 28.29
N ARG A 182 26.47 -1.46 28.16
CA ARG A 182 27.73 -2.23 28.19
C ARG A 182 28.67 -1.79 27.07
N MET A 183 28.15 -1.62 25.86
CA MET A 183 28.91 -1.13 24.71
C MET A 183 29.45 0.30 24.95
N LEU A 184 28.65 1.20 25.52
CA LEU A 184 29.08 2.56 25.86
C LEU A 184 30.13 2.59 26.99
N ALA A 185 30.14 1.57 27.86
CA ALA A 185 31.18 1.37 28.87
C ALA A 185 32.49 0.79 28.28
N GLY A 186 32.54 0.53 26.97
CA GLY A 186 33.71 -0.01 26.28
C GLY A 186 33.79 -1.53 26.27
N GLU A 187 32.75 -2.24 26.72
CA GLU A 187 32.71 -3.70 26.63
C GLU A 187 32.50 -4.15 25.18
N THR A 188 33.24 -5.19 24.77
CA THR A 188 32.96 -5.91 23.54
C THR A 188 31.87 -6.94 23.83
N VAL A 189 30.67 -6.70 23.31
CA VAL A 189 29.53 -7.61 23.47
C VAL A 189 29.31 -8.36 22.15
N THR A 190 29.18 -9.69 22.24
CA THR A 190 28.85 -10.56 21.10
C THR A 190 27.38 -10.97 21.15
N GLN A 191 26.84 -11.50 20.05
CA GLN A 191 25.48 -12.06 20.05
C GLN A 191 25.32 -13.17 21.11
N GLU A 192 26.34 -14.00 21.27
CA GLU A 192 26.35 -15.13 22.21
C GLU A 192 26.30 -14.68 23.68
N ASP A 193 26.99 -13.58 24.01
CA ASP A 193 27.09 -13.03 25.37
C ASP A 193 26.04 -11.95 25.69
N SER A 194 25.17 -11.65 24.72
CA SER A 194 24.13 -10.62 24.85
C SER A 194 22.85 -11.12 25.53
N GLY A 195 22.57 -12.43 25.47
CA GLY A 195 21.28 -12.99 25.87
C GLY A 195 20.10 -12.58 24.96
N LEU A 196 20.36 -11.89 23.84
CA LEU A 196 19.36 -11.61 22.81
C LEU A 196 19.26 -12.80 21.85
N SER A 197 18.04 -13.03 21.33
CA SER A 197 17.90 -13.92 20.17
C SER A 197 18.66 -13.36 18.97
N LYS A 198 19.03 -14.20 18.00
CA LYS A 198 19.72 -13.75 16.78
C LYS A 198 18.98 -12.62 16.07
N ARG A 199 17.64 -12.69 16.04
CA ARG A 199 16.80 -11.65 15.44
C ARG A 199 16.90 -10.33 16.20
N GLU A 200 16.68 -10.34 17.51
CA GLU A 200 16.76 -9.12 18.34
C GLU A 200 18.17 -8.51 18.32
N TRP A 201 19.21 -9.34 18.24
CA TRP A 201 20.58 -8.85 18.09
C TRP A 201 20.79 -8.13 16.77
N THR A 202 20.34 -8.73 15.66
CA THR A 202 20.43 -8.13 14.32
C THR A 202 19.63 -6.83 14.28
N GLU A 203 18.38 -6.83 14.75
CA GLU A 203 17.55 -5.62 14.84
C GLU A 203 18.24 -4.51 15.65
N LEU A 204 18.91 -4.85 16.77
CA LEU A 204 19.65 -3.88 17.56
C LEU A 204 20.90 -3.34 16.84
N MET A 205 21.69 -4.21 16.20
CA MET A 205 22.90 -3.78 15.50
C MET A 205 22.58 -2.93 14.27
N GLU A 206 21.52 -3.28 13.51
CA GLU A 206 20.97 -2.46 12.42
C GLU A 206 20.58 -1.08 12.94
N LEU A 207 19.84 -1.00 14.06
CA LEU A 207 19.45 0.28 14.68
C LEU A 207 20.66 1.12 15.12
N LEU A 208 21.75 0.48 15.51
CA LEU A 208 22.99 1.15 15.92
C LEU A 208 23.94 1.45 14.75
N GLY A 209 23.62 1.01 13.52
CA GLY A 209 24.47 1.17 12.34
C GLY A 209 25.78 0.39 12.44
N ARG A 210 25.74 -0.83 13.00
CA ARG A 210 26.92 -1.68 13.27
C ARG A 210 26.95 -3.01 12.50
N ASP A 211 25.98 -3.22 11.61
CA ASP A 211 25.90 -4.37 10.71
C ASP A 211 26.54 -4.10 9.34
#